data_AF-A0A7Z0WTM7-F1
#
_entry.id   AF-A0A7Z0WTM7-F1
#
_cell.length_a   1.000
_cell.length_b   1.000
_cell.length_c   1.000
_cell.angle_alpha   90.00
_cell.angle_beta   90.00
_cell.angle_gamma   90.00
#
_symmetry.space_group_name_H-M   'P 1'
#
loop_
_entity.id
_entity.type
_entity.pdbx_description
1 polymer ?
#
loop_
_entity_poly.entity_id
_entity_poly.type
_entity_poly.pdbx_seq_one_letter_code
_entity_poly.pdbx_strand_id
1 'polypeptide(L)'
;MNLKRKLGIFTAAATLAPLGLFVLPAGTATAHGYISSPPSRQAQCAQGTVSCGSIKWEPQSVEGPKGLRSCHGGVGRFAELNDDSLPWRATSVGSSVTFTWTFTVRHVTANFEYYVGNTRVASFSGNNQQPPPGLSHTVNLSGFSGRQKVLAVWNIGDTSNAFYACVDLQIGGGGAPAPTDPPTNPPETPGGSWASGTAYTAGSTVTFGGSTYRCLQNHTALPGWEPASTPALWQPV
;
A
#
# COMPACT_ATOMS: atom_id res chain seq x y z
N MET A 1 24.67 30.44 88.77
CA MET A 1 23.35 30.86 88.27
C MET A 1 23.07 30.08 86.98
N ASN A 2 22.06 29.21 87.01
CA ASN A 2 21.66 28.32 85.90
C ASN A 2 21.16 29.12 84.69
N LEU A 3 21.41 28.65 83.45
CA LEU A 3 20.33 28.42 82.45
C LEU A 3 20.78 27.65 81.18
N LYS A 4 20.41 26.36 81.17
CA LYS A 4 19.69 25.60 80.13
C LYS A 4 20.20 25.63 78.67
N ARG A 5 20.85 24.53 78.27
CA ARG A 5 20.91 23.97 76.90
C ARG A 5 19.48 23.83 76.32
N LYS A 6 19.25 24.35 75.12
CA LYS A 6 18.13 23.94 74.25
C LYS A 6 18.70 23.29 73.00
N LEU A 7 18.50 21.98 72.90
CA LEU A 7 18.79 21.17 71.73
C LEU A 7 17.61 21.34 70.75
N GLY A 8 17.84 22.02 69.62
CA GLY A 8 16.87 22.12 68.53
C GLY A 8 16.97 20.89 67.64
N ILE A 9 15.93 20.05 67.67
CA ILE A 9 15.76 18.95 66.72
C ILE A 9 15.37 19.55 65.38
N PHE A 10 16.27 19.53 64.40
CA PHE A 10 15.93 19.78 62.99
C PHE A 10 15.54 18.46 62.34
N THR A 11 14.24 18.16 62.30
CA THR A 11 13.69 17.18 61.36
C THR A 11 13.56 17.84 60.00
N ALA A 12 14.57 17.69 59.14
CA ALA A 12 14.43 17.98 57.72
C ALA A 12 13.62 16.83 57.09
N ALA A 13 12.33 17.07 56.85
CA ALA A 13 11.50 16.18 56.06
C ALA A 13 12.00 16.19 54.60
N ALA A 14 12.61 15.11 54.16
CA ALA A 14 12.92 14.89 52.75
C ALA A 14 11.61 14.63 51.99
N THR A 15 11.05 15.66 51.37
CA THR A 15 9.92 15.51 50.45
C THR A 15 10.41 14.85 49.16
N LEU A 16 10.25 13.54 49.05
CA LEU A 16 10.36 12.81 47.78
C LEU A 16 9.22 13.29 46.87
N ALA A 17 9.51 14.20 45.94
CA ALA A 17 8.58 14.50 44.86
C ALA A 17 8.46 13.26 43.96
N PRO A 18 7.26 12.72 43.71
CA PRO A 18 7.11 11.64 42.75
C PRO A 18 7.35 12.24 41.36
N LEU A 19 8.43 11.81 40.71
CA LEU A 19 8.64 11.99 39.27
C LEU A 19 7.56 11.17 38.54
N GLY A 20 6.37 11.76 38.39
CA GLY A 20 5.31 11.22 37.57
C GLY A 20 5.78 11.22 36.12
N LEU A 21 6.08 10.02 35.59
CA LEU A 21 6.35 9.82 34.18
C LEU A 21 5.04 10.04 33.41
N PHE A 22 4.82 11.25 32.90
CA PHE A 22 3.70 11.54 32.02
C PHE A 22 3.90 10.81 30.70
N VAL A 23 3.24 9.66 30.55
CA VAL A 23 3.12 8.98 29.26
C VAL A 23 2.10 9.77 28.44
N LEU A 24 2.57 10.67 27.57
CA LEU A 24 1.70 11.30 26.59
C LEU A 24 1.15 10.21 25.66
N PRO A 25 -0.16 10.16 25.41
CA PRO A 25 -0.71 9.25 24.42
C PRO A 25 -0.09 9.60 23.05
N ALA A 26 0.35 8.58 22.31
CA ALA A 26 0.85 8.77 20.95
C ALA A 26 -0.24 9.45 20.10
N GLY A 27 0.12 10.54 19.42
CA GLY A 27 -0.82 11.25 18.55
C GLY A 27 -1.33 10.35 17.43
N THR A 28 -2.64 10.38 17.16
CA THR A 28 -3.21 9.80 15.95
C THR A 28 -2.88 10.73 14.79
N ALA A 29 -1.75 10.50 14.14
CA ALA A 29 -1.42 11.22 12.92
C ALA A 29 -2.07 10.51 11.73
N THR A 30 -2.85 11.24 10.94
CA THR A 30 -3.62 10.68 9.83
C THR A 30 -2.73 10.52 8.61
N ALA A 31 -2.30 9.29 8.34
CA ALA A 31 -1.66 8.91 7.09
C ALA A 31 -2.69 8.16 6.24
N HIS A 32 -2.53 8.12 4.92
CA HIS A 32 -3.46 7.39 4.07
C HIS A 32 -2.79 6.97 2.76
N GLY A 33 -2.85 5.68 2.45
CA GLY A 33 -2.29 5.13 1.22
C GLY A 33 -2.53 3.65 1.04
N TYR A 34 -2.35 3.18 -0.19
CA TYR A 34 -2.52 1.78 -0.58
C TYR A 34 -1.64 1.46 -1.79
N ILE A 35 -1.45 0.17 -2.08
CA ILE A 35 -0.78 -0.26 -3.32
C ILE A 35 -1.79 -0.27 -4.46
N SER A 36 -1.55 0.59 -5.45
CA SER A 36 -2.38 0.71 -6.65
C SER A 36 -1.94 -0.22 -7.77
N SER A 37 -0.66 -0.64 -7.80
CA SER A 37 -0.16 -1.57 -8.82
C SER A 37 0.96 -2.48 -8.27
N PRO A 38 0.92 -3.81 -8.50
CA PRO A 38 -0.27 -4.56 -8.88
C PRO A 38 -1.40 -4.32 -7.86
N PRO A 39 -2.67 -4.37 -8.27
CA PRO A 39 -3.78 -3.93 -7.43
C PRO A 39 -3.87 -4.77 -6.15
N SER A 40 -3.70 -4.11 -5.01
CA SER A 40 -3.97 -4.69 -3.70
C SER A 40 -5.45 -5.09 -3.55
N ARG A 41 -5.77 -5.91 -2.56
CA ARG A 41 -7.15 -6.34 -2.27
C ARG A 41 -8.09 -5.14 -2.11
N GLN A 42 -7.70 -4.14 -1.32
CA GLN A 42 -8.49 -2.91 -1.17
C GLN A 42 -8.60 -2.12 -2.49
N ALA A 43 -7.58 -2.15 -3.36
CA ALA A 43 -7.68 -1.53 -4.69
C ALA A 43 -8.65 -2.29 -5.61
N GLN A 44 -8.64 -3.63 -5.58
CA GLN A 44 -9.61 -4.45 -6.32
C GLN A 44 -11.05 -4.19 -5.86
N CYS A 45 -11.25 -3.98 -4.55
CA CYS A 45 -12.53 -3.55 -3.99
C CYS A 45 -12.96 -2.19 -4.56
N ALA A 46 -12.07 -1.19 -4.51
CA ALA A 46 -12.35 0.16 -5.01
C ALA A 46 -12.60 0.20 -6.52
N GLN A 47 -11.96 -0.68 -7.27
CA GLN A 47 -12.16 -0.86 -8.72
C GLN A 47 -13.41 -1.67 -9.07
N GLY A 48 -14.09 -2.28 -8.09
CA GLY A 48 -15.24 -3.16 -8.31
C GLY A 48 -14.89 -4.52 -8.93
N THR A 49 -13.60 -4.89 -8.98
CA THR A 49 -13.14 -6.20 -9.47
C THR A 49 -13.55 -7.34 -8.52
N VAL A 50 -13.55 -7.05 -7.22
CA VAL A 50 -14.08 -7.93 -6.18
C VAL A 50 -15.16 -7.17 -5.44
N SER A 51 -16.32 -7.81 -5.23
CA SER A 51 -17.38 -7.23 -4.42
C SER A 51 -16.95 -7.16 -2.96
N CYS A 52 -16.93 -5.96 -2.39
CA CYS A 52 -16.50 -5.71 -1.02
C CYS A 52 -17.48 -4.77 -0.28
N GLY A 53 -17.29 -4.68 1.04
CA GLY A 53 -18.03 -3.79 1.93
C GLY A 53 -17.59 -2.33 1.81
N SER A 54 -17.39 -1.67 2.94
CA SER A 54 -17.07 -0.23 2.98
C SER A 54 -15.69 0.11 2.41
N ILE A 55 -14.74 -0.83 2.42
CA ILE A 55 -13.35 -0.57 2.00
C ILE A 55 -13.23 -0.05 0.56
N LYS A 56 -14.19 -0.36 -0.31
CA LYS A 56 -14.21 0.14 -1.70
C LYS A 56 -14.26 1.67 -1.81
N TRP A 57 -14.76 2.36 -0.78
CA TRP A 57 -14.86 3.81 -0.75
C TRP A 57 -13.64 4.49 -0.15
N GLU A 58 -12.80 3.73 0.55
CA GLU A 58 -11.66 4.24 1.31
C GLU A 58 -10.46 3.27 1.30
N PRO A 59 -9.97 2.83 0.12
CA PRO A 59 -8.88 1.86 0.03
C PRO A 59 -7.61 2.29 0.77
N GLN A 60 -7.41 3.60 0.92
CA GLN A 60 -6.29 4.23 1.61
C GLN A 60 -6.29 4.09 3.15
N SER A 61 -7.35 3.53 3.76
CA SER A 61 -7.63 3.65 5.20
C SER A 61 -7.37 2.38 6.03
N VAL A 62 -6.64 1.40 5.50
CA VAL A 62 -6.33 0.15 6.23
C VAL A 62 -5.21 0.38 7.25
N GLU A 63 -5.51 1.17 8.27
CA GLU A 63 -4.60 1.59 9.34
C GLU A 63 -4.78 0.73 10.60
N GLY A 64 -3.67 0.27 11.18
CA GLY A 64 -3.71 -0.34 12.51
C GLY A 64 -2.36 -0.32 13.22
N PRO A 65 -2.28 -0.87 14.44
CA PRO A 65 -1.03 -0.92 15.21
C PRO A 65 0.09 -1.59 14.41
N LYS A 66 1.33 -1.13 14.55
CA LYS A 66 2.52 -1.75 13.94
C LYS A 66 2.69 -3.22 14.38
N GLY A 67 3.30 -4.02 13.50
CA GLY A 67 3.71 -5.40 13.79
C GLY A 67 2.69 -6.48 13.44
N LEU A 68 1.52 -6.11 12.90
CA LEU A 68 0.52 -7.07 12.45
C LEU A 68 0.94 -7.76 11.14
N ARG A 69 0.33 -8.92 10.89
CA ARG A 69 0.53 -9.74 9.66
C ARG A 69 -0.77 -10.03 8.91
N SER A 70 -1.82 -9.26 9.21
CA SER A 70 -3.14 -9.39 8.60
C SER A 70 -3.35 -8.36 7.50
N CYS A 71 -4.02 -8.74 6.41
CA CYS A 71 -4.36 -7.86 5.30
C CYS A 71 -5.24 -6.67 5.70
N HIS A 72 -6.13 -6.86 6.67
CA HIS A 72 -7.05 -5.82 7.15
C HIS A 72 -6.46 -4.92 8.26
N GLY A 73 -5.20 -5.13 8.66
CA GLY A 73 -4.54 -4.31 9.68
C GLY A 73 -5.24 -4.29 11.05
N GLY A 74 -6.06 -5.29 11.41
CA GLY A 74 -6.84 -5.26 12.66
C GLY A 74 -8.12 -4.42 12.60
N VAL A 75 -8.44 -3.81 11.46
CA VAL A 75 -9.66 -3.02 11.27
C VAL A 75 -10.86 -3.94 10.99
N GLY A 76 -11.70 -4.18 12.01
CA GLY A 76 -12.81 -5.15 11.92
C GLY A 76 -13.80 -4.91 10.77
N ARG A 77 -14.06 -3.64 10.40
CA ARG A 77 -14.95 -3.31 9.27
C ARG A 77 -14.36 -3.60 7.88
N PHE A 78 -13.08 -3.98 7.81
CA PHE A 78 -12.38 -4.39 6.59
C PHE A 78 -11.95 -5.87 6.64
N ALA A 79 -12.58 -6.67 7.51
CA ALA A 79 -12.23 -8.07 7.71
C ALA A 79 -12.28 -8.90 6.41
N GLU A 80 -13.06 -8.48 5.41
CA GLU A 80 -13.10 -9.12 4.10
C GLU A 80 -11.71 -9.19 3.43
N LEU A 81 -10.80 -8.26 3.71
CA LEU A 81 -9.44 -8.28 3.14
C LEU A 81 -8.63 -9.50 3.58
N ASN A 82 -8.99 -10.12 4.71
CA ASN A 82 -8.40 -11.37 5.18
C ASN A 82 -9.05 -12.63 4.60
N ASP A 83 -10.25 -12.52 4.03
CA ASP A 83 -11.01 -13.67 3.56
C ASP A 83 -10.42 -14.17 2.23
N ASP A 84 -9.78 -15.34 2.28
CA ASP A 84 -9.16 -15.99 1.12
C ASP A 84 -10.14 -16.77 0.24
N SER A 85 -11.40 -16.90 0.67
CA SER A 85 -12.46 -17.50 -0.15
C SER A 85 -13.02 -16.54 -1.19
N LEU A 86 -12.79 -15.24 -1.03
CA LEU A 86 -13.20 -14.23 -2.01
C LEU A 86 -12.38 -14.34 -3.31
N PRO A 87 -12.96 -13.94 -4.45
CA PRO A 87 -12.36 -14.15 -5.78
C PRO A 87 -11.25 -13.13 -6.11
N TRP A 88 -10.27 -12.95 -5.22
CA TRP A 88 -9.13 -12.05 -5.41
C TRP A 88 -8.33 -12.40 -6.67
N ARG A 89 -8.21 -11.43 -7.57
CA ARG A 89 -7.46 -11.58 -8.82
C ARG A 89 -5.98 -11.50 -8.54
N ALA A 90 -5.25 -12.54 -8.95
CA ALA A 90 -3.80 -12.58 -8.83
C ALA A 90 -3.15 -11.97 -10.09
N THR A 91 -2.23 -11.02 -9.92
CA THR A 91 -1.46 -10.48 -11.05
C THR A 91 -0.30 -11.40 -11.39
N SER A 92 -0.17 -11.80 -12.65
CA SER A 92 0.95 -12.62 -13.11
C SER A 92 2.22 -11.79 -13.20
N VAL A 93 3.29 -12.28 -12.59
CA VAL A 93 4.59 -11.60 -12.51
C VAL A 93 5.74 -12.59 -12.70
N GLY A 94 6.91 -12.07 -13.06
CA GLY A 94 8.16 -12.84 -13.07
C GLY A 94 8.69 -13.10 -11.66
N SER A 95 10.01 -13.28 -11.55
CA SER A 95 10.72 -13.41 -10.27
C SER A 95 11.00 -12.07 -9.57
N SER A 96 10.54 -10.96 -10.15
CA SER A 96 10.64 -9.62 -9.60
C SER A 96 9.38 -8.84 -9.96
N VAL A 97 8.94 -7.96 -9.07
CA VAL A 97 7.74 -7.14 -9.25
C VAL A 97 7.98 -5.74 -8.69
N THR A 98 7.46 -4.73 -9.38
CA THR A 98 7.44 -3.36 -8.87
C THR A 98 6.08 -3.05 -8.27
N PHE A 99 6.05 -2.75 -6.97
CA PHE A 99 4.87 -2.28 -6.28
C PHE A 99 4.82 -0.75 -6.28
N THR A 100 3.71 -0.16 -6.67
CA THR A 100 3.46 1.28 -6.66
C THR A 100 2.45 1.63 -5.57
N TRP A 101 2.85 2.51 -4.67
CA TRP A 101 2.01 3.11 -3.65
C TRP A 101 1.37 4.39 -4.16
N THR A 102 0.09 4.55 -3.85
CA THR A 102 -0.67 5.79 -3.97
C THR A 102 -0.95 6.32 -2.57
N PHE A 103 -0.66 7.61 -2.35
CA PHE A 103 -0.92 8.28 -1.07
C PHE A 103 -1.95 9.39 -1.27
N THR A 104 -3.03 9.36 -0.48
CA THR A 104 -3.94 10.51 -0.39
C THR A 104 -3.47 11.49 0.69
N VAL A 105 -2.81 10.98 1.73
CA VAL A 105 -2.11 11.77 2.75
C VAL A 105 -0.77 11.13 3.03
N ARG A 106 0.31 11.80 2.61
CA ARG A 106 1.69 11.36 2.85
C ARG A 106 2.10 11.69 4.28
N HIS A 107 2.85 10.80 4.92
CA HIS A 107 3.27 10.98 6.31
C HIS A 107 4.75 10.69 6.50
N VAL A 108 5.35 11.21 7.57
CA VAL A 108 6.70 10.80 8.01
C VAL A 108 6.73 9.28 8.07
N THR A 109 7.70 8.66 7.42
CA THR A 109 7.75 7.21 7.22
C THR A 109 9.01 6.60 7.80
N ALA A 110 8.84 5.59 8.66
CA ALA A 110 9.95 4.79 9.16
C ALA A 110 10.51 3.90 8.04
N ASN A 111 9.68 3.02 7.50
CA ASN A 111 10.03 2.12 6.40
C ASN A 111 8.78 1.53 5.72
N PHE A 112 9.05 0.84 4.62
CA PHE A 112 8.12 -0.07 3.98
C PHE A 112 8.69 -1.49 4.06
N GLU A 113 7.85 -2.46 4.34
CA GLU A 113 8.26 -3.87 4.40
C GLU A 113 7.33 -4.73 3.55
N TYR A 114 7.88 -5.79 2.96
CA TYR A 114 7.15 -6.73 2.11
C TYR A 114 7.38 -8.16 2.59
N TYR A 115 6.31 -8.95 2.64
CA TYR A 115 6.31 -10.31 3.17
C TYR A 115 5.58 -11.27 2.25
N VAL A 116 6.10 -12.49 2.13
CA VAL A 116 5.35 -13.65 1.63
C VAL A 116 5.25 -14.64 2.79
N GLY A 117 4.04 -14.90 3.28
CA GLY A 117 3.83 -15.59 4.55
C GLY A 117 4.59 -14.89 5.68
N ASN A 118 5.46 -15.62 6.40
CA ASN A 118 6.27 -15.09 7.49
C ASN A 118 7.64 -14.55 7.03
N THR A 119 8.00 -14.72 5.76
CA THR A 119 9.32 -14.34 5.24
C THR A 119 9.31 -12.90 4.76
N ARG A 120 10.14 -12.03 5.37
CA ARG A 120 10.37 -10.67 4.84
C ARG A 120 11.22 -10.75 3.58
N VAL A 121 10.64 -10.33 2.46
CA VAL A 121 11.31 -10.36 1.14
C VAL A 121 11.98 -9.04 0.78
N ALA A 122 11.53 -7.92 1.36
CA ALA A 122 12.19 -6.63 1.20
C ALA A 122 11.88 -5.66 2.34
N SER A 123 12.75 -4.67 2.52
CA SER A 123 12.51 -3.50 3.36
C SER A 123 13.17 -2.27 2.74
N PHE A 124 12.44 -1.16 2.71
CA PHE A 124 12.90 0.12 2.17
C PHE A 124 12.78 1.18 3.26
N SER A 125 13.90 1.82 3.62
CA SER A 125 13.90 2.89 4.62
C SER A 125 13.10 4.10 4.10
N GLY A 126 12.23 4.66 4.93
CA GLY A 126 11.62 5.96 4.69
C GLY A 126 12.47 7.13 5.20
N ASN A 127 13.59 6.82 5.87
CA ASN A 127 14.53 7.79 6.46
C ASN A 127 13.87 8.80 7.42
N ASN A 128 12.72 8.43 8.00
CA ASN A 128 11.86 9.34 8.78
C ASN A 128 11.56 10.64 8.02
N GLN A 129 11.30 10.52 6.71
CA GLN A 129 10.87 11.61 5.85
C GLN A 129 9.48 11.32 5.28
N GLN A 130 8.82 12.36 4.78
CA GLN A 130 7.60 12.18 4.00
C GLN A 130 7.97 11.56 2.63
N PRO A 131 7.28 10.51 2.16
CA PRO A 131 7.58 9.89 0.88
C PRO A 131 7.31 10.86 -0.28
N PRO A 132 7.82 10.61 -1.49
CA PRO A 132 7.39 11.34 -2.69
C PRO A 132 5.89 11.12 -2.98
N PRO A 133 5.25 11.98 -3.80
CA PRO A 133 3.84 11.86 -4.21
C PRO A 133 3.45 10.50 -4.80
N GLY A 134 4.37 9.86 -5.52
CA GLY A 134 4.27 8.48 -5.96
C GLY A 134 5.55 7.73 -5.59
N LEU A 135 5.41 6.49 -5.11
CA LEU A 135 6.53 5.68 -4.66
C LEU A 135 6.42 4.29 -5.27
N SER A 136 7.51 3.83 -5.88
CA SER A 136 7.60 2.47 -6.41
C SER A 136 8.78 1.73 -5.78
N HIS A 137 8.56 0.46 -5.46
CA HIS A 137 9.57 -0.45 -4.92
C HIS A 137 9.62 -1.72 -5.73
N THR A 138 10.80 -2.05 -6.25
CA THR A 138 11.05 -3.32 -6.93
C THR A 138 11.48 -4.37 -5.91
N VAL A 139 10.71 -5.45 -5.80
CA VAL A 139 10.91 -6.53 -4.84
C VAL A 139 11.26 -7.81 -5.58
N ASN A 140 12.38 -8.43 -5.16
CA ASN A 140 12.80 -9.73 -5.64
C ASN A 140 11.96 -10.83 -4.97
N LEU A 141 11.35 -11.68 -5.79
CA LEU A 141 10.50 -12.81 -5.39
C LEU A 141 11.03 -14.15 -5.94
N SER A 142 12.29 -14.23 -6.35
CA SER A 142 12.91 -15.43 -6.96
C SER A 142 12.87 -16.69 -6.08
N GLY A 143 12.71 -16.53 -4.77
CA GLY A 143 12.51 -17.66 -3.83
C GLY A 143 11.08 -18.21 -3.78
N PHE A 144 10.15 -17.68 -4.58
CA PHE A 144 8.74 -18.04 -4.56
C PHE A 144 8.21 -18.31 -5.97
N SER A 145 7.15 -19.12 -6.05
CA SER A 145 6.44 -19.43 -7.30
C SER A 145 4.97 -19.73 -7.03
N GLY A 146 4.16 -19.76 -8.09
CA GLY A 146 2.73 -20.02 -8.02
C GLY A 146 1.95 -18.88 -7.38
N ARG A 147 0.73 -19.18 -6.90
CA ARG A 147 -0.15 -18.18 -6.32
C ARG A 147 0.34 -17.83 -4.93
N GLN A 148 0.75 -16.58 -4.75
CA GLN A 148 1.28 -16.06 -3.49
C GLN A 148 0.53 -14.81 -3.10
N LYS A 149 0.42 -14.58 -1.78
CA LYS A 149 -0.06 -13.32 -1.23
C LYS A 149 1.12 -12.56 -0.66
N VAL A 150 1.36 -11.37 -1.18
CA VAL A 150 2.36 -10.45 -0.62
C VAL A 150 1.65 -9.49 0.33
N LEU A 151 2.09 -9.44 1.59
CA LEU A 151 1.71 -8.39 2.52
C LEU A 151 2.74 -7.27 2.45
N ALA A 152 2.30 -6.07 2.10
CA ALA A 152 3.07 -4.85 2.23
C ALA A 152 2.62 -4.06 3.47
N VAL A 153 3.59 -3.53 4.20
CA VAL A 153 3.39 -2.76 5.43
C VAL A 153 4.10 -1.43 5.28
N TRP A 154 3.37 -0.32 5.38
CA TRP A 154 3.92 1.03 5.46
C TRP A 154 3.94 1.48 6.92
N ASN A 155 5.12 1.50 7.55
CA ASN A 155 5.27 1.90 8.94
C ASN A 155 5.45 3.42 9.05
N ILE A 156 4.54 4.08 9.76
CA ILE A 156 4.60 5.52 9.98
C ILE A 156 5.73 5.85 10.96
N GLY A 157 6.47 6.92 10.74
CA GLY A 157 7.70 7.24 11.50
C GLY A 157 7.44 7.74 12.92
N ASP A 158 6.35 8.46 13.11
CA ASP A 158 6.03 9.26 14.30
C ASP A 158 4.71 8.88 14.98
N THR A 159 4.09 7.76 14.57
CA THR A 159 2.94 7.15 15.27
C THR A 159 3.21 5.69 15.62
N SER A 160 2.30 5.07 16.38
CA SER A 160 2.33 3.63 16.65
C SER A 160 1.73 2.76 15.53
N ASN A 161 1.26 3.38 14.43
CA ASN A 161 0.45 2.71 13.42
C ASN A 161 1.23 2.43 12.11
N ALA A 162 0.64 1.58 11.29
CA ALA A 162 1.07 1.23 9.96
C ALA A 162 -0.14 1.00 9.04
N PHE A 163 0.11 1.05 7.73
CA PHE A 163 -0.87 0.75 6.69
C PHE A 163 -0.57 -0.61 6.07
N TYR A 164 -1.62 -1.40 5.88
CA TYR A 164 -1.51 -2.80 5.46
C TYR A 164 -2.16 -3.01 4.10
N ALA A 165 -1.44 -3.62 3.16
CA ALA A 165 -1.95 -3.93 1.83
C ALA A 165 -1.53 -5.34 1.41
N CYS A 166 -2.51 -6.21 1.16
CA CYS A 166 -2.24 -7.51 0.56
C CYS A 166 -2.40 -7.43 -0.97
N VAL A 167 -1.47 -8.05 -1.69
CA VAL A 167 -1.49 -8.16 -3.15
C VAL A 167 -1.39 -9.64 -3.51
N ASP A 168 -2.37 -10.15 -4.24
CA ASP A 168 -2.35 -11.52 -4.74
C ASP A 168 -1.57 -11.55 -6.07
N LEU A 169 -0.58 -12.44 -6.15
CA LEU A 169 0.32 -12.58 -7.29
C LEU A 169 0.36 -14.02 -7.78
N GLN A 170 0.61 -14.19 -9.07
CA GLN A 170 1.00 -15.47 -9.67
C GLN A 170 2.47 -15.35 -10.10
N ILE A 171 3.38 -15.89 -9.29
CA ILE A 171 4.84 -15.70 -9.43
C ILE A 171 5.44 -16.82 -10.28
N GLY A 172 6.34 -16.46 -11.19
CA GLY A 172 7.04 -17.44 -12.03
C GLY A 172 6.18 -17.99 -13.18
N GLY A 173 4.99 -17.42 -13.40
CA GLY A 173 4.16 -17.63 -14.58
C GLY A 173 4.76 -16.93 -15.80
N GLY A 174 6.00 -17.28 -16.17
CA GLY A 174 6.61 -16.88 -17.44
C GLY A 174 5.78 -17.41 -18.59
N GLY A 175 4.80 -16.60 -19.00
CA GLY A 175 3.70 -16.99 -19.87
C GLY A 175 2.39 -16.60 -19.18
N ALA A 176 1.73 -15.57 -19.71
CA ALA A 176 0.37 -15.23 -19.34
C ALA A 176 -0.49 -16.50 -19.20
N PRO A 177 -1.40 -16.59 -18.22
CA PRO A 177 -2.60 -17.37 -18.47
C PRO A 177 -3.26 -16.72 -19.69
N ALA A 178 -3.29 -17.43 -20.80
CA ALA A 178 -4.32 -17.19 -21.81
C ALA A 178 -5.66 -17.12 -21.07
N PRO A 179 -6.52 -16.11 -21.33
CA PRO A 179 -7.93 -16.27 -21.02
C PRO A 179 -8.37 -17.58 -21.70
N THR A 180 -8.69 -18.60 -20.92
CA THR A 180 -9.38 -19.79 -21.42
C THR A 180 -10.81 -19.38 -21.73
N ASP A 181 -11.00 -18.80 -22.91
CA ASP A 181 -12.04 -19.11 -23.89
C ASP A 181 -11.66 -18.46 -25.25
N PRO A 182 -11.85 -19.15 -26.39
CA PRO A 182 -11.48 -18.63 -27.71
C PRO A 182 -12.50 -17.56 -28.16
N PRO A 183 -12.05 -16.55 -28.92
CA PRO A 183 -12.33 -16.66 -30.34
C PRO A 183 -11.08 -16.43 -31.19
N THR A 184 -10.95 -17.29 -32.19
CA THR A 184 -10.16 -17.09 -33.40
C THR A 184 -10.41 -15.72 -34.01
N ASN A 185 -9.41 -14.84 -33.97
CA ASN A 185 -9.05 -13.98 -35.11
C ASN A 185 -7.62 -13.41 -34.94
N PRO A 186 -6.90 -13.13 -36.05
CA PRO A 186 -5.51 -12.61 -36.03
C PRO A 186 -5.44 -11.18 -35.46
N PRO A 187 -4.25 -10.70 -35.04
CA PRO A 187 -4.13 -9.49 -34.22
C PRO A 187 -4.50 -8.23 -35.00
N GLU A 188 -5.66 -7.66 -34.70
CA GLU A 188 -5.97 -6.28 -35.03
C GLU A 188 -5.32 -5.36 -33.98
N THR A 189 -4.60 -4.37 -34.48
CA THR A 189 -4.16 -3.19 -33.73
C THR A 189 -5.36 -2.64 -32.93
N PRO A 190 -5.33 -2.57 -31.58
CA PRO A 190 -6.43 -1.93 -30.87
C PRO A 190 -6.42 -0.44 -31.24
N GLY A 191 -7.28 -0.05 -32.17
CA GLY A 191 -7.67 1.32 -32.45
C GLY A 191 -9.07 1.52 -31.89
N GLY A 192 -9.20 2.36 -30.87
CA GLY A 192 -10.47 2.63 -30.21
C GLY A 192 -10.37 3.75 -29.19
N SER A 193 -11.51 4.24 -28.70
CA SER A 193 -11.53 5.27 -27.66
C SER A 193 -10.92 4.75 -26.36
N TRP A 194 -10.16 5.60 -25.66
CA TRP A 194 -9.62 5.28 -24.35
C TRP A 194 -10.77 4.96 -23.37
N ALA A 195 -10.57 3.95 -22.53
CA ALA A 195 -11.51 3.54 -21.50
C ALA A 195 -10.77 3.13 -20.23
N SER A 196 -11.24 3.65 -19.09
CA SER A 196 -10.78 3.21 -17.77
C SER A 196 -11.03 1.72 -17.56
N GLY A 197 -10.15 1.05 -16.81
CA GLY A 197 -10.17 -0.39 -16.58
C GLY A 197 -9.60 -1.22 -17.73
N THR A 198 -9.27 -0.60 -18.87
CA THR A 198 -8.71 -1.30 -20.03
C THR A 198 -7.21 -1.52 -19.87
N ALA A 199 -6.75 -2.74 -20.17
CA ALA A 199 -5.33 -3.04 -20.28
C ALA A 199 -4.78 -2.54 -21.62
N TYR A 200 -3.79 -1.66 -21.57
CA TYR A 200 -3.06 -1.15 -22.72
C TYR A 200 -1.64 -1.66 -22.71
N THR A 201 -1.17 -2.10 -23.88
CA THR A 201 0.24 -2.47 -24.09
C THR A 201 0.98 -1.31 -24.73
N ALA A 202 2.27 -1.17 -24.43
CA ALA A 202 3.14 -0.19 -25.05
C ALA A 202 3.08 -0.35 -26.57
N GLY A 203 2.88 0.77 -27.26
CA GLY A 203 2.65 0.81 -28.71
C GLY A 203 1.19 0.87 -29.13
N SER A 204 0.22 0.49 -28.28
CA SER A 204 -1.21 0.61 -28.58
C SER A 204 -1.61 2.07 -28.83
N THR A 205 -2.57 2.33 -29.71
CA THR A 205 -3.06 3.68 -30.00
C THR A 205 -4.53 3.84 -29.65
N VAL A 206 -4.88 4.87 -28.90
CA VAL A 206 -6.26 5.14 -28.47
C VAL A 206 -6.69 6.56 -28.80
N THR A 207 -8.00 6.79 -28.89
CA THR A 207 -8.57 8.13 -29.08
C THR A 207 -9.14 8.66 -27.75
N PHE A 208 -8.77 9.87 -27.34
CA PHE A 208 -9.35 10.53 -26.17
C PHE A 208 -9.52 12.03 -26.42
N GLY A 209 -10.71 12.56 -26.16
CA GLY A 209 -11.00 13.98 -26.40
C GLY A 209 -10.84 14.42 -27.87
N GLY A 210 -10.97 13.48 -28.82
CA GLY A 210 -10.78 13.75 -30.26
C GLY A 210 -9.32 13.69 -30.74
N SER A 211 -8.35 13.41 -29.87
CA SER A 211 -6.93 13.25 -30.23
C SER A 211 -6.48 11.80 -30.09
N THR A 212 -5.47 11.41 -30.86
CA THR A 212 -4.88 10.06 -30.83
C THR A 212 -3.64 10.03 -29.94
N TYR A 213 -3.50 8.98 -29.14
CA TYR A 213 -2.38 8.79 -28.23
C TYR A 213 -1.82 7.38 -28.32
N ARG A 214 -0.50 7.25 -28.27
CA ARG A 214 0.24 6.00 -28.19
C ARG A 214 0.59 5.69 -26.74
N CYS A 215 0.28 4.48 -26.29
CA CYS A 215 0.67 3.97 -25.00
C CYS A 215 2.20 3.77 -24.94
N LEU A 216 2.85 4.27 -23.90
CA LEU A 216 4.31 4.18 -23.71
C LEU A 216 4.72 2.98 -22.87
N GLN A 217 3.84 2.51 -21.98
CA GLN A 217 4.14 1.48 -20.98
C GLN A 217 2.96 0.54 -20.81
N ASN A 218 3.20 -0.75 -20.64
CA ASN A 218 2.12 -1.70 -20.35
C ASN A 218 1.45 -1.34 -19.01
N HIS A 219 0.14 -1.08 -19.03
CA HIS A 219 -0.62 -0.74 -17.83
C HIS A 219 -2.11 -1.06 -17.99
N THR A 220 -2.84 -1.07 -16.88
CA THR A 220 -4.31 -1.01 -16.89
C THR A 220 -4.71 0.41 -16.56
N ALA A 221 -5.47 1.06 -17.44
CA ALA A 221 -5.90 2.44 -17.26
C ALA A 221 -6.80 2.57 -16.03
N LEU A 222 -6.57 3.60 -15.23
CA LEU A 222 -7.39 3.95 -14.07
C LEU A 222 -8.12 5.28 -14.33
N PRO A 223 -9.20 5.59 -13.59
CA PRO A 223 -9.75 6.94 -13.58
C PRO A 223 -8.67 7.95 -13.17
N GLY A 224 -8.51 9.04 -13.92
CA GLY A 224 -7.43 10.00 -13.74
C GLY A 224 -6.14 9.65 -14.51
N TRP A 225 -6.10 8.54 -15.23
CA TRP A 225 -5.00 8.16 -16.13
C TRP A 225 -5.35 8.36 -17.61
N GLU A 226 -6.14 9.40 -17.88
CA GLU A 226 -6.51 9.75 -19.24
C GLU A 226 -5.27 10.13 -20.05
N PRO A 227 -5.26 9.90 -21.37
CA PRO A 227 -4.08 10.15 -22.19
C PRO A 227 -3.58 11.60 -22.15
N ALA A 228 -4.50 12.56 -22.01
CA ALA A 228 -4.16 13.98 -21.91
C ALA A 228 -3.55 14.37 -20.54
N SER A 229 -3.84 13.61 -19.48
CA SER A 229 -3.44 13.93 -18.10
C SER A 229 -2.22 13.13 -17.62
N THR A 230 -1.82 12.07 -18.35
CA THR A 230 -0.70 11.19 -17.95
C THR A 230 0.39 10.99 -19.02
N PRO A 231 1.24 12.01 -19.27
CA PRO A 231 2.31 11.96 -20.28
C PRO A 231 3.37 10.86 -20.06
N ALA A 232 3.47 10.33 -18.84
CA ALA A 232 4.36 9.22 -18.54
C ALA A 232 3.87 7.88 -19.15
N LEU A 233 2.56 7.78 -19.41
CA LEU A 233 1.90 6.58 -19.93
C LEU A 233 1.46 6.74 -21.39
N TRP A 234 1.30 7.97 -21.86
CA TRP A 234 0.75 8.27 -23.17
C TRP A 234 1.52 9.35 -23.91
N GLN A 235 1.68 9.17 -25.22
CA GLN A 235 2.30 10.11 -26.13
C GLN A 235 1.30 10.51 -27.22
N PRO A 236 1.04 11.81 -27.47
CA PRO A 236 0.24 12.23 -28.61
C PRO A 236 0.81 11.73 -29.95
N VAL A 237 -0.06 11.32 -30.88
CA VAL A 237 0.30 10.90 -32.25
C VAL A 237 -0.10 11.99 -33.25
#